data_AF-A0A6V7JJ75-F1
#
_entry.id   AF-A0A6V7JJ75-F1
#
_cell.length_a   1.000
_cell.length_b   1.000
_cell.length_c   1.000
_cell.angle_alpha   90.00
_cell.angle_beta   90.00
_cell.angle_gamma   90.00
#
_symmetry.space_group_name_H-M   'P 1'
#
loop_
_entity.id
_entity.type
_entity.pdbx_description
1 polymer ?
#
loop_
_entity_poly.entity_id
_entity_poly.type
_entity_poly.pdbx_seq_one_letter_code
_entity_poly.pdbx_strand_id
1 'polypeptide(L)'
;VACKLNSGEDKLYDILVLHLEGGKDIFITVTGTYERSCFGSSMEALVHIPVPIREIPVGRLVELENNKNPTQEPYPVPKEVWLLVDRLYRHGTKTPGLFETPGLHGEIVAIRDWLDNGSQEPMPGSVHSVAESLLLLLESTAEPLVPYNLHSLCLSAATNYMQCKQ
;
A
#
# COMPACT_ATOMS: atom_id res chain seq x y z
N VAL A 1 2.61 9.69 3.68
CA VAL A 1 3.57 9.43 4.78
C VAL A 1 4.23 8.07 4.59
N ALA A 2 3.45 6.98 4.47
CA ALA A 2 3.99 5.64 4.21
C ALA A 2 4.89 5.56 2.96
N CYS A 3 4.49 6.18 1.84
CA CYS A 3 5.30 6.25 0.62
C CYS A 3 6.72 6.81 0.83
N LYS A 4 6.86 7.89 1.61
CA LYS A 4 8.16 8.53 1.91
C LYS A 4 9.05 7.67 2.81
N LEU A 5 8.45 6.95 3.74
CA LEU A 5 9.15 5.99 4.59
C LEU A 5 9.54 4.74 3.78
N ASN A 6 8.69 4.29 2.84
CA ASN A 6 8.99 3.19 1.93
C ASN A 6 10.17 3.50 0.99
N SER A 7 10.21 4.72 0.43
CA SER A 7 11.31 5.21 -0.42
C SER A 7 12.56 5.61 0.38
N GLY A 8 12.48 5.66 1.71
CA GLY A 8 13.58 6.13 2.56
C GLY A 8 13.90 7.62 2.40
N GLU A 9 13.02 8.39 1.73
CA GLU A 9 13.03 9.85 1.73
C GLU A 9 12.83 10.41 3.14
N ASP A 10 12.02 9.71 3.93
CA ASP A 10 11.80 9.99 5.35
C ASP A 10 12.36 8.87 6.23
N LYS A 11 12.69 9.20 7.47
CA LYS A 11 13.20 8.26 8.47
C LYS A 11 12.47 8.47 9.78
N LEU A 12 12.34 7.40 10.55
CA LEU A 12 11.86 7.50 11.93
C LEU A 12 12.97 8.13 12.80
N TYR A 13 13.06 9.45 12.75
CA TYR A 13 14.02 10.26 13.49
C TYR A 13 13.35 11.59 13.82
N ASP A 14 13.28 11.95 15.10
CA ASP A 14 12.77 13.25 15.53
C ASP A 14 13.45 13.72 16.83
N ILE A 15 13.37 15.02 17.11
CA ILE A 15 13.87 15.62 18.35
C ILE A 15 12.71 16.34 19.03
N LEU A 16 12.26 15.80 20.16
CA LEU A 16 11.27 16.45 21.00
C LEU A 16 11.99 17.46 21.91
N VAL A 17 11.49 18.70 21.92
CA VAL A 17 12.01 19.76 22.79
C VAL A 17 11.04 19.95 23.95
N LEU A 18 11.49 19.60 25.16
CA LEU A 18 10.76 19.85 26.39
C LEU A 18 11.25 21.16 27.02
N HIS A 19 10.44 22.20 26.90
CA HIS A 19 10.69 23.50 27.51
C HIS A 19 10.20 23.52 28.96
N LEU A 20 11.09 23.85 29.90
CA LEU A 20 10.74 24.06 31.31
C LEU A 20 10.59 25.56 31.57
N GLU A 21 9.45 25.97 32.13
CA GLU A 21 9.22 27.38 32.47
C GLU A 21 10.23 27.86 33.52
N GLY A 22 11.02 28.88 33.16
CA GLY A 22 12.13 29.38 34.00
C GLY A 22 13.32 28.41 34.13
N GLY A 23 13.30 27.31 33.38
CA GLY A 23 14.32 26.25 33.39
C GLY A 23 15.07 26.15 32.06
N LYS A 24 15.79 25.04 31.89
CA LYS A 24 16.51 24.72 30.66
C LYS A 24 15.64 23.87 29.73
N ASP A 25 15.94 23.94 28.44
CA ASP A 25 15.37 23.02 27.45
C ASP A 25 16.01 21.64 27.55
N ILE A 26 15.19 20.61 27.40
CA ILE A 26 15.62 19.21 27.32
C ILE A 26 15.30 18.69 25.93
N PHE A 27 16.33 18.27 25.20
CA PHE A 27 16.20 17.68 23.86
C PHE A 27 16.19 16.15 23.98
N ILE A 28 15.12 15.53 23.49
CA ILE A 28 14.94 14.08 23.51
C ILE A 28 14.96 13.60 22.06
N THR A 29 16.03 12.91 21.68
CA THR A 29 16.13 12.28 20.36
C THR A 29 15.35 10.97 20.34
N VAL A 30 14.43 10.83 19.39
CA VAL A 30 13.64 9.61 19.14
C VAL A 30 14.08 9.04 17.81
N THR A 31 14.43 7.75 17.78
CA THR A 31 14.82 7.05 16.56
C THR A 31 14.09 5.72 16.44
N GLY A 32 13.92 5.25 15.20
CA GLY A 32 13.28 3.97 14.88
C GLY A 32 13.78 3.42 13.55
N THR A 33 13.52 2.12 13.35
CA THR A 33 13.73 1.47 12.06
C THR A 33 12.37 1.22 11.44
N TYR A 34 12.17 1.68 10.21
CA TYR A 34 10.93 1.48 9.49
C TYR A 34 10.98 0.17 8.70
N GLU A 35 9.99 -0.70 8.92
CA GLU A 35 9.77 -1.87 8.09
C GLU A 35 8.91 -1.51 6.89
N ARG A 36 9.43 -1.75 5.69
CA ARG A 36 8.77 -1.39 4.43
C ARG A 36 7.59 -2.30 4.16
N SER A 37 6.55 -1.71 3.57
CA SER A 37 5.31 -2.40 3.25
C SER A 37 4.90 -2.12 1.81
N CYS A 38 4.21 -3.07 1.18
CA CYS A 38 3.59 -2.87 -0.12
C CYS A 38 2.47 -1.81 -0.04
N PHE A 39 1.89 -1.64 1.15
CA PHE A 39 1.03 -0.50 1.47
C PHE A 39 1.88 0.77 1.47
N GLY A 40 1.42 1.80 0.77
CA GLY A 40 2.22 3.01 0.57
C GLY A 40 3.02 3.06 -0.72
N SER A 41 3.15 1.96 -1.47
CA SER A 41 3.86 1.94 -2.75
C SER A 41 2.94 2.24 -3.94
N SER A 42 3.51 2.78 -5.02
CA SER A 42 2.76 2.96 -6.27
C SER A 42 2.45 1.62 -6.95
N MET A 43 1.34 1.56 -7.68
CA MET A 43 0.99 0.35 -8.44
C MET A 43 2.03 0.11 -9.55
N GLU A 44 2.52 1.20 -10.14
CA GLU A 44 3.59 1.26 -11.13
C GLU A 44 4.86 0.60 -10.61
N ALA A 45 5.25 0.84 -9.35
CA ALA A 45 6.37 0.13 -8.76
C ALA A 45 6.06 -1.35 -8.51
N LEU A 46 4.90 -1.66 -7.92
CA LEU A 46 4.55 -3.02 -7.51
C LEU A 46 4.46 -4.01 -8.68
N VAL A 47 4.01 -3.57 -9.87
CA VAL A 47 3.97 -4.44 -11.07
C VAL A 47 5.35 -4.90 -11.54
N HIS A 48 6.43 -4.23 -11.14
CA HIS A 48 7.81 -4.62 -11.48
C HIS A 48 8.52 -5.38 -10.36
N ILE A 49 7.83 -5.71 -9.25
CA ILE A 49 8.41 -6.36 -8.08
C ILE A 49 7.98 -7.84 -8.04
N PRO A 50 8.85 -8.79 -8.46
CA PRO A 50 8.50 -10.21 -8.51
C PRO A 50 8.64 -10.94 -7.17
N VAL A 51 9.33 -10.34 -6.19
CA VAL A 51 9.60 -10.90 -4.87
C VAL A 51 8.84 -10.12 -3.79
N PRO A 52 8.76 -10.61 -2.55
CA PRO A 52 8.17 -9.85 -1.44
C PRO A 52 8.91 -8.53 -1.23
N ILE A 53 8.18 -7.47 -0.84
CA ILE A 53 8.77 -6.13 -0.78
C ILE A 53 9.90 -6.01 0.25
N ARG A 54 9.85 -6.83 1.31
CA ARG A 54 10.89 -6.89 2.35
C ARG A 54 12.23 -7.42 1.80
N GLU A 55 12.22 -8.17 0.70
CA GLU A 55 13.42 -8.68 0.04
C GLU A 55 14.05 -7.69 -0.96
N ILE A 56 13.29 -6.69 -1.41
CA ILE A 56 13.77 -5.67 -2.34
C ILE A 56 14.75 -4.72 -1.62
N PRO A 57 15.91 -4.37 -2.20
CA PRO A 57 16.76 -3.30 -1.66
C PRO A 57 16.07 -1.92 -1.75
N VAL A 58 16.25 -1.06 -0.73
CA VAL A 58 15.62 0.28 -0.69
C VAL A 58 15.91 1.09 -1.96
N GLY A 59 17.16 1.14 -2.41
CA GLY A 59 17.53 1.87 -3.62
C GLY A 59 16.79 1.40 -4.86
N ARG A 60 16.48 0.09 -4.95
CA ARG A 60 15.72 -0.45 -6.07
C ARG A 60 14.25 -0.05 -6.01
N LEU A 61 13.64 -0.06 -4.83
CA LEU A 61 12.27 0.42 -4.66
C LEU A 61 12.16 1.90 -5.05
N VAL A 62 13.12 2.73 -4.62
CA VAL A 62 13.18 4.16 -4.98
C VAL A 62 13.27 4.36 -6.50
N GLU A 63 14.07 3.58 -7.21
CA GLU A 63 14.14 3.65 -8.66
C GLU A 63 12.78 3.36 -9.31
N LEU A 64 12.10 2.32 -8.85
CA LEU A 64 10.80 1.91 -9.38
C LEU A 64 9.70 2.94 -9.10
N GLU A 65 9.64 3.49 -7.89
CA GLU A 65 8.71 4.58 -7.54
C GLU A 65 8.94 5.84 -8.39
N ASN A 66 10.16 6.04 -8.90
CA ASN A 66 10.50 7.12 -9.81
C ASN A 66 10.39 6.75 -11.30
N ASN A 67 9.78 5.59 -11.62
CA ASN A 67 9.68 5.05 -12.98
C ASN A 67 11.04 4.92 -13.71
N LYS A 68 12.12 4.58 -12.98
CA LYS A 68 13.47 4.41 -13.53
C LYS A 68 13.87 2.94 -13.61
N ASN A 69 14.56 2.60 -14.70
CA ASN A 69 15.16 1.28 -14.93
C ASN A 69 14.19 0.09 -14.74
N PRO A 70 13.02 0.03 -15.39
CA PRO A 70 12.20 -1.18 -15.38
C PRO A 70 12.98 -2.30 -16.07
N THR A 71 13.43 -3.30 -15.31
CA THR A 71 14.33 -4.36 -15.80
C THR A 71 13.59 -5.57 -16.34
N GLN A 72 12.29 -5.68 -16.05
CA GLN A 72 11.44 -6.82 -16.37
C GLN A 72 10.10 -6.32 -16.91
N GLU A 73 9.46 -7.10 -17.78
CA GLU A 73 8.09 -6.84 -18.20
C GLU A 73 7.19 -6.76 -16.95
N PRO A 74 6.35 -5.72 -16.85
CA PRO A 74 5.47 -5.55 -15.70
C PRO A 74 4.41 -6.67 -15.66
N TYR A 75 4.06 -7.09 -14.45
CA TYR A 75 2.84 -7.87 -14.27
C TYR A 75 1.61 -7.05 -14.69
N PRO A 76 0.58 -7.66 -15.28
CA PRO A 76 -0.65 -6.96 -15.62
C PRO A 76 -1.35 -6.35 -14.39
N VAL A 77 -1.16 -6.95 -13.21
CA VAL A 77 -1.69 -6.52 -11.92
C VAL A 77 -0.65 -6.83 -10.85
N PRO A 78 -0.44 -5.95 -9.85
CA PRO A 78 0.39 -6.27 -8.68
C PRO A 78 -0.05 -7.57 -8.01
N LYS A 79 0.93 -8.41 -7.65
CA LYS A 79 0.66 -9.71 -7.03
C LYS A 79 -0.12 -9.58 -5.72
N GLU A 80 0.06 -8.50 -4.97
CA GLU A 80 -0.62 -8.24 -3.71
C GLU A 80 -2.12 -8.02 -3.93
N VAL A 81 -2.48 -7.22 -4.93
CA VAL A 81 -3.89 -7.02 -5.34
C VAL A 81 -4.47 -8.34 -5.81
N TRP A 82 -3.73 -9.10 -6.63
CA TRP A 82 -4.18 -10.39 -7.13
C TRP A 82 -4.47 -11.38 -5.99
N LEU A 83 -3.59 -11.50 -4.99
CA LEU A 83 -3.74 -12.41 -3.85
C LEU A 83 -4.96 -12.06 -3.00
N LEU A 84 -5.17 -10.77 -2.70
CA LEU A 84 -6.35 -10.32 -1.96
C LEU A 84 -7.63 -10.60 -2.74
N VAL A 85 -7.65 -10.27 -4.03
CA VAL A 85 -8.83 -10.49 -4.90
C VAL A 85 -9.11 -12.00 -5.09
N ASP A 86 -8.10 -12.84 -5.28
CA ASP A 86 -8.27 -14.30 -5.41
C ASP A 86 -8.90 -14.89 -4.14
N ARG A 87 -8.46 -14.43 -2.95
CA ARG A 87 -9.07 -14.84 -1.68
C ARG A 87 -10.55 -14.43 -1.59
N LEU A 88 -10.88 -13.19 -1.97
CA LEU A 88 -12.25 -12.68 -1.99
C LEU A 88 -13.12 -13.41 -3.02
N TYR A 89 -12.56 -13.75 -4.18
CA TYR A 89 -13.26 -14.49 -5.21
C TYR A 89 -13.63 -15.90 -4.74
N ARG A 90 -12.66 -16.62 -4.14
CA ARG A 90 -12.85 -18.01 -3.70
C ARG A 90 -13.74 -18.15 -2.46
N HIS A 91 -13.72 -17.17 -1.55
CA HIS A 91 -14.36 -17.29 -0.24
C HIS A 91 -15.33 -16.16 0.11
N GLY A 92 -15.25 -15.00 -0.55
CA GLY A 92 -16.02 -13.80 -0.21
C GLY A 92 -17.34 -13.64 -0.96
N THR A 93 -17.51 -14.25 -2.14
CA THR A 93 -18.64 -13.97 -3.07
C THR A 93 -20.06 -14.19 -2.49
N LYS A 94 -20.20 -15.04 -1.48
CA LYS A 94 -21.49 -15.30 -0.79
C LYS A 94 -21.53 -14.74 0.64
N THR A 95 -20.51 -13.98 1.04
CA THR A 95 -20.41 -13.43 2.39
C THR A 95 -21.32 -12.21 2.52
N PRO A 96 -22.27 -12.19 3.47
CA PRO A 96 -23.11 -11.02 3.72
C PRO A 96 -22.27 -9.83 4.18
N GLY A 97 -22.58 -8.61 3.72
CA GLY A 97 -21.89 -7.40 4.17
C GLY A 97 -20.43 -7.31 3.72
N LEU A 98 -20.06 -7.98 2.62
CA LEU A 98 -18.74 -7.82 2.00
C LEU A 98 -18.55 -6.35 1.58
N PHE A 99 -17.40 -5.76 1.91
CA PHE A 99 -17.09 -4.32 1.74
C PHE A 99 -17.96 -3.34 2.55
N GLU A 100 -18.87 -3.83 3.39
CA GLU A 100 -19.70 -3.00 4.29
C GLU A 100 -19.30 -3.21 5.76
N THR A 101 -19.00 -4.46 6.13
CA THR A 101 -18.58 -4.82 7.48
C THR A 101 -17.06 -4.60 7.61
N PRO A 102 -16.61 -3.83 8.61
CA PRO A 102 -15.18 -3.62 8.84
C PRO A 102 -14.50 -4.91 9.28
N GLY A 103 -13.27 -5.08 8.85
CA GLY A 103 -12.33 -6.07 9.32
C GLY A 103 -11.80 -5.78 10.72
N LEU A 104 -11.15 -6.78 11.29
CA LEU A 104 -10.48 -6.65 12.56
C LEU A 104 -9.08 -6.08 12.35
N HIS A 105 -8.72 -5.02 13.07
CA HIS A 105 -7.42 -4.37 12.93
C HIS A 105 -6.23 -5.33 13.04
N GLY A 106 -6.25 -6.26 14.01
CA GLY A 106 -5.19 -7.26 14.15
C GLY A 106 -5.09 -8.23 12.97
N GLU A 107 -6.21 -8.56 12.33
CA GLU A 107 -6.21 -9.38 11.11
C GLU A 107 -5.65 -8.60 9.92
N ILE A 108 -5.99 -7.31 9.79
CA ILE A 108 -5.48 -6.42 8.73
C ILE A 108 -3.96 -6.28 8.83
N VAL A 109 -3.42 -6.13 10.04
CA VAL A 109 -1.96 -6.10 10.29
C VAL A 109 -1.34 -7.44 9.88
N ALA A 110 -1.93 -8.57 10.30
CA ALA A 110 -1.42 -9.89 9.92
C ALA A 110 -1.47 -10.14 8.40
N ILE A 111 -2.51 -9.66 7.70
CA ILE A 111 -2.62 -9.76 6.23
C ILE A 111 -1.54 -8.91 5.56
N ARG A 112 -1.29 -7.69 6.06
CA ARG A 112 -0.21 -6.83 5.56
C ARG A 112 1.15 -7.51 5.71
N ASP A 113 1.47 -8.01 6.89
CA ASP A 113 2.72 -8.72 7.13
C ASP A 113 2.83 -9.97 6.25
N TRP A 114 1.72 -10.69 6.05
CA TRP A 114 1.68 -11.85 5.15
C TRP A 114 2.04 -11.48 3.70
N LEU A 115 1.54 -10.36 3.19
CA LEU A 115 1.86 -9.83 1.86
C LEU A 115 3.30 -9.33 1.77
N ASP A 116 3.75 -8.57 2.77
CA ASP A 116 5.08 -7.96 2.78
C ASP A 116 6.22 -8.98 2.82
N ASN A 117 5.99 -10.10 3.51
CA ASN A 117 6.91 -11.23 3.62
C ASN A 117 6.72 -12.29 2.52
N GLY A 118 5.61 -12.25 1.77
CA GLY A 118 5.27 -13.25 0.75
C GLY A 118 5.15 -14.68 1.28
N SER A 119 4.48 -14.81 2.43
CA SER A 119 4.31 -16.10 3.10
C SER A 119 3.62 -17.13 2.20
N GLN A 120 4.02 -18.39 2.34
CA GLN A 120 3.39 -19.53 1.66
C GLN A 120 2.27 -20.18 2.48
N GLU A 121 2.12 -19.76 3.75
CA GLU A 121 1.04 -20.22 4.61
C GLU A 121 -0.31 -19.66 4.15
N PRO A 122 -1.45 -20.26 4.54
CA PRO A 122 -2.76 -19.70 4.23
C PRO A 122 -2.89 -18.24 4.70
N MET A 123 -3.46 -17.38 3.85
CA MET A 123 -3.70 -15.98 4.19
C MET A 123 -4.52 -15.87 5.49
N PRO A 124 -4.05 -15.12 6.50
CA PRO A 124 -4.73 -14.97 7.77
C PRO A 124 -5.98 -14.09 7.64
N GLY A 125 -6.81 -14.11 8.68
CA GLY A 125 -7.94 -13.21 8.83
C GLY A 125 -9.21 -13.64 8.08
N SER A 126 -10.31 -12.98 8.45
CA SER A 126 -11.61 -13.14 7.84
C SER A 126 -11.67 -12.49 6.44
N VAL A 127 -12.67 -12.88 5.64
CA VAL A 127 -12.93 -12.26 4.34
C VAL A 127 -13.26 -10.76 4.44
N HIS A 128 -13.81 -10.30 5.56
CA HIS A 128 -14.03 -8.87 5.82
C HIS A 128 -12.72 -8.11 6.00
N SER A 129 -11.79 -8.68 6.76
CA SER A 129 -10.45 -8.11 6.92
C SER A 129 -9.66 -8.12 5.62
N VAL A 130 -9.79 -9.17 4.79
CA VAL A 130 -9.18 -9.19 3.45
C VAL A 130 -9.79 -8.10 2.55
N ALA A 131 -11.11 -7.90 2.61
CA ALA A 131 -11.79 -6.86 1.85
C ALA A 131 -11.34 -5.46 2.27
N GLU A 132 -11.23 -5.20 3.57
CA GLU A 132 -10.73 -3.92 4.08
C GLU A 132 -9.24 -3.75 3.79
N SER A 133 -8.41 -4.79 3.93
CA SER A 133 -7.00 -4.76 3.52
C SER A 133 -6.83 -4.38 2.06
N LEU A 134 -7.72 -4.85 1.16
CA LEU A 134 -7.73 -4.43 -0.23
C LEU A 134 -8.03 -2.93 -0.37
N LEU A 135 -9.08 -2.43 0.30
CA LEU A 135 -9.40 -1.00 0.27
C LEU A 135 -8.24 -0.14 0.78
N LEU A 136 -7.64 -0.53 1.91
CA LEU A 136 -6.50 0.17 2.50
C LEU A 136 -5.27 0.13 1.60
N LEU A 137 -5.03 -0.99 0.88
CA LEU A 137 -3.93 -1.07 -0.08
C LEU A 137 -4.13 -0.05 -1.20
N LEU A 138 -5.33 -0.01 -1.78
CA LEU A 138 -5.69 0.91 -2.87
C LEU A 138 -5.74 2.38 -2.43
N GLU A 139 -6.11 2.66 -1.18
CA GLU A 139 -6.12 4.02 -0.61
C GLU A 139 -4.70 4.50 -0.26
N SER A 140 -3.82 3.57 0.10
CA SER A 140 -2.45 3.90 0.51
C SER A 140 -1.50 4.20 -0.64
N THR A 141 -1.92 4.04 -1.89
CA THR A 141 -1.04 4.22 -3.06
C THR A 141 -0.48 5.64 -3.15
N ALA A 142 0.76 5.78 -3.63
CA ALA A 142 1.40 7.08 -3.77
C ALA A 142 0.68 7.98 -4.80
N GLU A 143 0.15 7.38 -5.87
CA GLU A 143 -0.75 8.01 -6.84
C GLU A 143 -2.10 7.26 -6.87
N PRO A 144 -3.23 7.96 -7.11
CA PRO A 144 -4.53 7.31 -7.22
C PRO A 144 -4.58 6.37 -8.42
N LEU A 145 -5.34 5.27 -8.30
CA LEU A 145 -5.53 4.29 -9.38
C LEU A 145 -6.01 4.90 -10.70
N VAL A 146 -6.82 5.96 -10.61
CA VAL A 146 -7.14 6.81 -11.76
C VAL A 146 -6.20 8.00 -11.70
N PRO A 147 -5.20 8.10 -12.60
CA PRO A 147 -4.27 9.21 -12.63
C PRO A 147 -4.98 10.57 -12.64
N TYR A 148 -4.44 11.55 -11.91
CA TYR A 148 -5.07 12.86 -11.75
C TYR A 148 -5.35 13.57 -13.08
N ASN A 149 -4.48 13.38 -14.09
CA ASN A 149 -4.65 13.93 -15.44
C ASN A 149 -5.82 13.31 -16.21
N LEU A 150 -6.33 12.14 -15.80
CA LEU A 150 -7.47 11.46 -16.42
C LEU A 150 -8.79 11.72 -15.68
N HIS A 151 -8.76 12.33 -14.49
CA HIS A 151 -9.95 12.51 -13.67
C HIS A 151 -11.05 13.33 -14.37
N SER A 152 -10.69 14.47 -15.00
CA SER A 152 -11.66 15.31 -15.72
C SER A 152 -12.26 14.60 -16.93
N LEU A 153 -11.45 13.84 -17.66
CA LEU A 153 -11.90 13.01 -18.77
C LEU A 153 -12.91 11.97 -18.30
N CYS A 154 -12.60 11.23 -17.23
CA CYS A 154 -13.50 10.25 -16.62
C CYS A 154 -14.85 10.88 -16.25
N LEU A 155 -14.83 12.07 -15.64
CA LEU A 155 -16.05 12.77 -15.23
C LEU A 155 -16.89 13.21 -16.44
N SER A 156 -16.25 13.74 -17.48
CA SER A 156 -16.95 14.15 -18.71
C SER A 156 -17.55 12.98 -19.49
N ALA A 157 -16.92 11.82 -19.45
CA ALA A 157 -17.39 10.61 -20.11
C ALA A 157 -18.41 9.81 -19.28
N ALA A 158 -18.54 10.08 -17.98
CA ALA A 158 -19.28 9.24 -17.02
C ALA A 158 -20.75 8.95 -17.40
N THR A 159 -21.39 9.84 -18.16
CA THR A 159 -22.78 9.68 -18.60
C THR A 159 -22.91 9.02 -19.99
N ASN A 160 -21.80 8.71 -20.65
CA ASN A 160 -21.76 8.20 -22.01
C ASN A 160 -20.91 6.92 -22.11
N TYR A 161 -21.59 5.77 -22.15
CA TYR A 161 -20.98 4.45 -22.28
C TYR A 161 -19.98 4.34 -23.46
N MET A 162 -20.29 4.96 -24.60
CA MET A 162 -19.41 4.89 -25.77
C MET A 162 -18.10 5.65 -25.56
N GLN A 163 -18.12 6.73 -24.76
CA GLN A 163 -16.92 7.48 -24.39
C GLN A 163 -16.15 6.80 -23.26
N CYS A 164 -16.84 6.13 -22.31
CA CYS A 164 -16.18 5.34 -21.27
C CYS A 164 -15.43 4.11 -21.80
N LYS A 165 -15.80 3.61 -22.98
CA LYS A 165 -15.20 2.40 -23.59
C LYS A 165 -13.89 2.69 -24.34
N GLN A 166 -13.67 3.93 -24.77
CA GLN A 166 -12.48 4.35 -25.52
C GLN A 166 -11.26 4.47 -24.60
#